data_AF-A0A7W2AA57-F1
#
_entry.id   AF-A0A7W2AA57-F1
#
_cell.length_a   1.000
_cell.length_b   1.000
_cell.length_c   1.000
_cell.angle_alpha   90.00
_cell.angle_beta   90.00
_cell.angle_gamma   90.00
#
_symmetry.space_group_name_H-M   'P 1'
#
loop_
_entity.id
_entity.type
_entity.pdbx_description
1 polymer ?
#
loop_
_entity_poly.entity_id
_entity_poly.type
_entity_poly.pdbx_seq_one_letter_code
_entity_poly.pdbx_strand_id
1 'polypeptide(L)'
;MSRVEIIEVIRRADQGVTRPYICRGNDGNIYFVKGEGASRRSLLCEWIAGKLALLTNVPIAPFAIVDVPEELLAFSAGLDL
;
A
#
# COMPACT_ATOMS: atom_id res chain seq x y z
N MET A 1 15.38 3.41 -9.68
CA MET A 1 13.92 3.65 -9.73
C MET A 1 13.58 4.42 -8.48
N SER A 2 12.98 5.60 -8.60
CA SER A 2 12.48 6.34 -7.44
C SER A 2 11.32 5.56 -6.82
N ARG A 3 11.32 5.43 -5.50
CA ARG A 3 10.17 4.88 -4.76
C ARG A 3 9.04 5.91 -4.78
N VAL A 4 7.80 5.43 -4.78
CA VAL A 4 6.64 6.32 -4.69
C VAL A 4 6.48 6.71 -3.22
N GLU A 5 6.45 8.00 -2.95
CA GLU A 5 6.20 8.55 -1.63
C GLU A 5 4.71 8.85 -1.50
N ILE A 6 4.11 8.43 -0.39
CA ILE A 6 2.72 8.78 -0.08
C ILE A 6 2.67 10.21 0.45
N ILE A 7 1.82 11.03 -0.17
CA ILE A 7 1.65 12.46 0.17
C ILE A 7 0.29 12.78 0.80
N GLU A 8 -0.67 11.86 0.73
CA GLU A 8 -2.01 12.04 1.26
C GLU A 8 -2.62 10.68 1.64
N VAL A 9 -3.22 10.60 2.83
CA VAL A 9 -4.08 9.48 3.22
C VAL A 9 -5.53 9.93 3.12
N ILE A 10 -6.27 9.38 2.17
CA ILE A 10 -7.60 9.85 1.82
C ILE A 10 -8.65 9.24 2.76
N ARG A 11 -8.64 7.92 2.91
CA ARG A 11 -9.58 7.16 3.77
C ARG A 11 -9.18 5.69 3.91
N ARG A 12 -9.87 4.94 4.77
CA ARG A 12 -9.90 3.46 4.72
C ARG A 12 -10.83 3.00 3.60
N ALA A 13 -10.51 1.87 3.00
CA ALA A 13 -11.43 1.18 2.09
C ALA A 13 -12.68 0.69 2.86
N ASP A 14 -13.84 0.85 2.23
CA ASP A 14 -15.13 0.38 2.77
C ASP A 14 -15.29 -1.14 2.62
N GLN A 15 -14.51 -1.74 1.73
CA GLN A 15 -14.57 -3.14 1.35
C GLN A 15 -13.17 -3.79 1.43
N GLY A 16 -13.16 -5.12 1.60
CA GLY A 16 -11.95 -5.92 1.76
C GLY A 16 -11.59 -6.17 3.23
N VAL A 17 -11.24 -7.42 3.55
CA VAL A 17 -11.03 -7.91 4.92
C VAL A 17 -9.98 -7.09 5.68
N THR A 18 -8.88 -6.72 5.02
CA THR A 18 -7.79 -5.97 5.64
C THR A 18 -8.03 -4.46 5.68
N ARG A 19 -9.13 -3.97 5.06
CA ARG A 19 -9.49 -2.55 4.98
C ARG A 19 -8.27 -1.64 4.70
N PRO A 20 -7.58 -1.79 3.55
CA PRO A 20 -6.39 -1.00 3.23
C PRO A 20 -6.69 0.50 3.24
N TYR A 21 -5.64 1.31 3.38
CA TYR A 21 -5.73 2.74 3.16
C TYR A 21 -5.76 3.08 1.69
N ILE A 22 -6.53 4.09 1.33
CA ILE A 22 -6.52 4.69 0.00
C ILE A 22 -5.68 5.96 0.12
N CYS A 23 -4.56 5.98 -0.59
CA CYS A 23 -3.55 7.03 -0.48
C CYS A 23 -3.21 7.61 -1.85
N ARG A 24 -2.73 8.86 -1.89
CA ARG A 24 -2.16 9.48 -3.08
C ARG A 24 -0.64 9.41 -3.04
N GLY A 25 -0.02 9.00 -4.14
CA GLY A 25 1.42 9.07 -4.34
C GLY A 25 1.86 10.43 -4.90
N ASN A 26 3.13 10.75 -4.72
CA ASN A 26 3.77 11.92 -5.32
C ASN A 26 3.79 11.90 -6.86
N ASP A 27 3.50 10.75 -7.47
CA ASP A 27 3.32 10.56 -8.90
C ASP A 27 1.89 10.85 -9.39
N GLY A 28 0.99 11.25 -8.49
CA GLY A 28 -0.40 11.58 -8.78
C GLY A 28 -1.36 10.39 -8.78
N ASN A 29 -0.87 9.16 -8.64
CA ASN A 29 -1.70 7.96 -8.64
C ASN A 29 -2.34 7.68 -7.27
N ILE A 30 -3.40 6.86 -7.30
CA ILE A 30 -4.09 6.39 -6.10
C ILE A 30 -3.71 4.94 -5.82
N TYR A 31 -3.37 4.65 -4.56
CA TYR A 31 -2.88 3.37 -4.09
C TYR A 31 -3.77 2.79 -3.00
N PHE A 32 -3.96 1.48 -3.05
CA PHE A 32 -4.40 0.70 -1.89
C PHE A 32 -3.17 0.29 -1.08
N VAL A 33 -2.89 1.01 0.00
CA VAL A 33 -1.71 0.78 0.85
C VAL A 33 -2.09 -0.12 2.02
N LYS A 34 -1.34 -1.22 2.16
CA LYS A 34 -1.45 -2.17 3.29
C LYS A 34 -0.26 -1.91 4.21
N GLY A 35 -0.53 -1.54 5.45
CA GLY A 35 0.49 -1.34 6.49
C GLY A 35 0.45 -2.40 7.58
N GLU A 36 0.83 -2.02 8.81
CA GLU A 36 0.90 -2.89 10.00
C GLU A 36 -0.44 -3.57 10.38
N GLY A 37 -1.58 -3.03 9.94
CA GLY A 37 -2.87 -3.71 10.04
C GLY A 37 -2.93 -5.08 9.34
N ALA A 38 -1.98 -5.34 8.42
CA ALA A 38 -1.66 -6.67 7.93
C ALA A 38 -0.38 -7.18 8.62
N SER A 39 -0.39 -8.44 9.07
CA SER A 39 0.81 -9.03 9.66
C SER A 39 2.01 -8.92 8.68
N ARG A 40 3.24 -8.78 9.19
CA ARG A 40 4.45 -8.77 8.34
C ARG A 40 4.49 -9.93 7.35
N ARG A 41 4.05 -11.11 7.79
CA ARG A 41 3.91 -12.29 6.93
C ARG A 41 2.93 -12.06 5.78
N SER A 42 1.78 -11.46 6.05
CA SER A 42 0.78 -11.13 5.03
C SER A 42 1.35 -10.17 3.99
N LEU A 43 2.08 -9.12 4.40
CA LEU A 43 2.73 -8.19 3.47
C LEU A 43 3.77 -8.88 2.57
N LEU A 44 4.58 -9.78 3.15
CA LEU A 44 5.51 -10.59 2.38
C LEU A 44 4.79 -11.50 1.38
N CYS A 45 3.72 -12.17 1.80
CA CYS A 45 2.92 -13.03 0.92
C CYS A 45 2.32 -12.25 -0.24
N GLU A 46 1.78 -11.04 0.00
CA GLU A 46 1.23 -10.16 -1.04
C GLU A 46 2.30 -9.78 -2.06
N TRP A 47 3.48 -9.34 -1.59
CA TRP A 47 4.58 -8.99 -2.48
C TRP A 47 5.07 -10.18 -3.32
N ILE A 48 5.29 -11.33 -2.68
CA ILE A 48 5.76 -12.55 -3.36
C ILE A 48 4.70 -13.03 -4.36
N ALA A 49 3.43 -13.09 -3.98
CA ALA A 49 2.35 -13.50 -4.87
C ALA A 49 2.23 -12.57 -6.07
N GLY A 50 2.31 -11.26 -5.87
CA GLY A 50 2.33 -10.28 -6.96
C GLY A 50 3.51 -10.49 -7.90
N LYS A 51 4.70 -10.75 -7.38
CA LYS A 51 5.89 -11.03 -8.20
C LYS A 51 5.73 -12.33 -8.99
N LEU A 52 5.19 -13.39 -8.39
CA LEU A 52 4.91 -14.64 -9.07
C LEU A 52 3.88 -14.43 -10.18
N ALA A 53 2.83 -13.63 -9.95
CA ALA A 53 1.83 -13.31 -10.96
C ALA A 53 2.41 -12.60 -12.19
N LEU A 54 3.35 -11.67 -11.99
CA LEU A 54 4.09 -11.04 -13.10
C LEU A 54 4.90 -12.07 -13.90
N LEU A 55 5.55 -13.02 -13.22
CA LEU A 55 6.33 -14.08 -13.88
C LEU A 55 5.45 -15.08 -14.65
N THR A 56 4.22 -15.31 -14.20
CA THR A 56 3.27 -16.21 -14.85
C THR A 56 2.39 -15.52 -15.89
N ASN A 57 2.60 -14.22 -16.15
CA ASN A 57 1.83 -13.40 -17.08
C ASN A 57 0.30 -13.42 -16.83
N VAL A 58 -0.12 -13.64 -15.58
CA VAL A 58 -1.55 -13.51 -15.24
C VAL A 58 -1.91 -12.03 -15.10
N PRO A 59 -3.13 -11.62 -15.48
CA PRO A 59 -3.58 -10.25 -15.26
C PRO A 59 -3.49 -9.87 -13.78
N ILE A 60 -2.77 -8.80 -13.47
CA ILE A 60 -2.62 -8.29 -12.11
C ILE A 60 -2.54 -6.77 -12.13
N ALA A 61 -3.09 -6.13 -11.10
CA ALA A 61 -2.95 -4.69 -10.91
C ALA A 61 -1.47 -4.32 -10.66
N PRO A 62 -0.98 -3.19 -11.18
CA PRO A 62 0.36 -2.70 -10.85
C PRO A 62 0.52 -2.52 -9.33
N PHE A 63 1.68 -2.88 -8.81
CA PHE A 63 1.99 -2.77 -7.39
C PHE A 63 3.45 -2.38 -7.17
N ALA A 64 3.70 -1.68 -6.07
CA ALA A 64 5.02 -1.21 -5.67
C ALA A 64 5.12 -1.18 -4.14
N ILE A 65 6.36 -1.16 -3.63
CA ILE A 65 6.60 -0.75 -2.24
C ILE A 65 6.66 0.78 -2.25
N VAL A 66 5.91 1.40 -1.34
CA VAL A 66 5.85 2.85 -1.16
C VAL A 66 6.60 3.26 0.11
N ASP A 67 7.04 4.51 0.17
CA ASP A 67 7.52 5.14 1.40
C ASP A 67 6.41 6.01 1.99
N VAL A 68 6.21 5.94 3.31
CA VAL A 68 5.23 6.75 4.03
C VAL A 68 6.00 7.67 4.98
N PRO A 69 5.95 9.00 4.78
CA PRO A 69 6.60 9.95 5.68
C PRO A 69 6.07 9.86 7.11
N GLU A 70 6.97 9.99 8.10
CA GLU A 70 6.61 9.91 9.52
C GLU A 70 5.57 10.97 9.92
N GLU A 71 5.61 12.13 9.26
CA GLU A 71 4.66 13.22 9.49
C GLU A 71 3.23 12.78 9.18
N LEU A 72 3.02 11.97 8.13
CA LEU A 72 1.68 11.46 7.81
C LEU A 72 1.18 10.46 8.86
N LEU A 73 2.08 9.71 9.49
CA LEU A 73 1.73 8.76 10.56
C LEU A 73 1.31 9.51 11.85
N ALA A 74 1.93 10.66 12.12
CA ALA A 74 1.72 11.44 13.33
C ALA A 74 0.39 12.24 13.35
N PHE A 75 -0.10 12.68 12.19
CA PHE A 75 -1.23 13.63 12.12
C PHE A 75 -2.63 13.00 12.30
N SER A 76 -2.79 11.68 12.12
CA SER A 76 -4.11 11.04 12.26
C SER A 76 -4.07 9.85 13.21
N ALA A 77 -4.30 10.10 14.50
CA ALA A 77 -4.62 9.12 15.54
C ALA A 77 -3.85 7.77 15.51
N GLY A 78 -2.60 7.76 15.01
CA GLY A 78 -1.80 6.56 14.79
C GLY A 78 -2.28 5.72 13.59
N LEU A 79 -1.86 6.10 12.38
CA LEU A 79 -2.00 5.21 11.22
C LEU A 79 -1.14 3.97 11.40
N ASP A 80 -1.71 2.80 11.13
CA ASP A 80 -1.01 1.52 11.02
C ASP A 80 -0.50 1.29 9.59
N LEU A 81 0.23 2.27 9.04
CA LEU A 81 0.80 2.27 7.69
C LEU A 81 2.26 1.80 7.63
#